data_AF-A0A657AUG4-F1
#
_entry.id   AF-A0A657AUG4-F1
#
_cell.length_a   1.000
_cell.length_b   1.000
_cell.length_c   1.000
_cell.angle_alpha   90.00
_cell.angle_beta   90.00
_cell.angle_gamma   90.00
#
_symmetry.space_group_name_H-M   'P 1'
#
loop_
_entity.id
_entity.type
_entity.pdbx_description
1 polymer ?
#
loop_
_entity_poly.entity_id
_entity_poly.type
_entity_poly.pdbx_seq_one_letter_code
_entity_poly.pdbx_strand_id
1 'polypeptide(L)'
;MNLSNPNLLLITGAICMLMSLGLAWLSSLILYAKMSSLKKIFPATHQLIRAHIDYMLMFILLVAAFFLQERFEIVLPSWVIVLLCVGSLYNPFGFIILAIKPELANPKTFADKAKTLLGFLPATLGYGYLMIALISTLIG
;
A
#
# COMPACT_ATOMS: atom_id res chain seq x y z
N MET A 1 -16.82 10.11 10.72
CA MET A 1 -15.46 10.67 10.55
C MET A 1 -15.47 11.55 9.30
N ASN A 2 -14.99 12.79 9.37
CA ASN A 2 -14.90 13.66 8.20
C ASN A 2 -13.77 13.14 7.28
N LEU A 3 -14.02 12.98 5.98
CA LEU A 3 -13.03 12.51 5.00
C LEU A 3 -11.84 13.46 4.84
N SER A 4 -11.97 14.70 5.33
CA SER A 4 -10.87 15.68 5.39
C SER A 4 -9.94 15.50 6.60
N ASN A 5 -10.20 14.53 7.50
CA ASN A 5 -9.42 14.39 8.72
C ASN A 5 -8.03 13.78 8.43
N PRO A 6 -6.92 14.51 8.68
CA PRO A 6 -5.56 14.02 8.48
C PRO A 6 -5.24 12.71 9.22
N ASN A 7 -5.90 12.47 10.35
CA ASN A 7 -5.71 11.26 11.16
C ASN A 7 -6.07 9.96 10.40
N LEU A 8 -6.84 10.06 9.32
CA LEU A 8 -7.10 8.92 8.43
C LEU A 8 -5.81 8.33 7.84
N LEU A 9 -4.77 9.15 7.62
CA LEU A 9 -3.47 8.67 7.16
C LEU A 9 -2.81 7.77 8.22
N LEU A 10 -2.82 8.19 9.49
CA LEU A 10 -2.24 7.41 10.60
C LEU A 10 -3.04 6.14 10.88
N ILE A 11 -4.37 6.22 10.86
CA ILE A 11 -5.23 5.04 11.02
C ILE A 11 -4.96 4.04 9.90
N THR A 12 -4.89 4.51 8.65
CA THR A 12 -4.57 3.63 7.52
C THR A 12 -3.15 3.09 7.61
N GLY A 13 -2.19 3.89 8.08
CA GLY A 13 -0.83 3.45 8.35
C GLY A 13 -0.80 2.32 9.39
N ALA A 14 -1.53 2.45 10.49
CA ALA A 14 -1.63 1.41 11.51
C ALA A 14 -2.22 0.11 10.93
N ILE A 15 -3.24 0.21 10.07
CA ILE A 15 -3.79 -0.94 9.35
C ILE A 15 -2.73 -1.59 8.45
N CYS A 16 -1.99 -0.79 7.66
CA CYS A 16 -0.89 -1.29 6.83
C CYS A 16 0.17 -2.02 7.66
N MET A 17 0.55 -1.48 8.83
CA MET A 17 1.52 -2.10 9.73
C MET A 17 1.01 -3.44 10.29
N LEU A 18 -0.26 -3.50 10.72
CA LEU A 18 -0.87 -4.74 11.19
C LEU A 18 -0.94 -5.81 10.09
N MET A 19 -1.31 -5.41 8.87
CA MET A 19 -1.32 -6.30 7.70
C MET A 19 0.10 -6.82 7.40
N SER A 20 1.09 -5.93 7.43
CA SER A 20 2.50 -6.31 7.25
C SER A 20 2.95 -7.34 8.28
N LEU A 21 2.63 -7.14 9.56
CA LEU A 21 2.98 -8.08 10.63
C LEU A 21 2.28 -9.44 10.43
N GLY A 22 1.01 -9.43 10.06
CA GLY A 22 0.27 -10.64 9.72
C GLY A 22 0.91 -11.42 8.57
N LEU A 23 1.36 -10.73 7.52
CA LEU A 23 2.06 -11.34 6.39
C LEU A 23 3.44 -11.88 6.75
N ALA A 24 4.18 -11.22 7.66
CA ALA A 24 5.46 -11.70 8.15
C ALA A 24 5.32 -13.03 8.90
N TRP A 25 4.32 -13.12 9.78
CA TRP A 25 4.00 -14.37 10.48
C TRP A 25 3.54 -15.46 9.50
N LEU A 26 2.65 -15.11 8.58
CA LEU A 26 2.16 -16.04 7.56
C LEU A 26 3.30 -16.61 6.70
N SER A 27 4.22 -15.75 6.25
CA SER A 27 5.40 -16.15 5.49
C SER A 27 6.33 -17.04 6.32
N SER A 28 6.51 -16.71 7.60
CA SER A 28 7.33 -17.52 8.52
C SER A 28 6.74 -18.91 8.74
N LEU A 29 5.42 -19.04 8.88
CA LEU A 29 4.74 -20.34 9.01
C LEU A 29 4.86 -21.19 7.73
N ILE A 30 4.84 -20.56 6.57
CA ILE A 30 5.00 -21.28 5.29
C ILE A 30 6.45 -21.77 5.12
N LEU A 31 7.43 -20.90 5.38
CA LEU A 31 8.84 -21.19 5.09
C LEU A 31 9.51 -22.03 6.19
N TYR A 32 9.32 -21.66 7.46
CA TYR A 32 9.99 -22.31 8.59
C TYR A 32 9.18 -23.48 9.16
N ALA A 33 7.87 -23.30 9.38
CA ALA A 33 7.01 -24.38 9.90
C ALA A 33 6.57 -25.39 8.82
N LYS A 34 6.93 -25.15 7.55
CA LYS A 34 6.67 -26.03 6.39
C LYS A 34 5.20 -26.48 6.28
N MET A 35 4.26 -25.63 6.67
CA MET A 35 2.83 -25.96 6.62
C MET A 35 2.34 -26.13 5.17
N SER A 36 2.11 -27.38 4.76
CA SER A 36 1.71 -27.72 3.38
C SER A 36 0.34 -27.15 2.99
N SER A 37 -0.58 -26.98 3.94
CA SER A 37 -1.90 -26.39 3.71
C SER A 37 -1.82 -24.91 3.30
N LEU A 38 -0.98 -24.12 3.96
CA LEU A 38 -0.80 -22.70 3.63
C LEU A 38 -0.05 -22.53 2.30
N LYS A 39 0.92 -23.41 2.02
CA LYS A 39 1.65 -23.42 0.75
C LYS A 39 0.74 -23.70 -0.46
N LYS A 40 -0.35 -24.47 -0.28
CA LYS A 40 -1.37 -24.67 -1.32
C LYS A 40 -2.21 -23.42 -1.59
N ILE A 41 -2.49 -22.62 -0.56
CA ILE A 41 -3.25 -21.36 -0.69
C ILE A 41 -2.36 -20.26 -1.29
N PHE A 42 -1.09 -20.24 -0.91
CA PHE A 42 -0.12 -19.23 -1.31
C PHE A 42 1.06 -19.88 -2.06
N PRO A 43 0.83 -20.38 -3.29
CA PRO A 43 1.86 -21.05 -4.08
C PRO A 43 3.06 -20.15 -4.39
N ALA A 44 2.85 -18.84 -4.53
CA ALA A 44 3.92 -17.87 -4.79
C ALA A 44 4.33 -17.11 -3.52
N THR A 45 4.99 -17.81 -2.59
CA THR A 45 5.40 -17.25 -1.28
C THR A 45 6.30 -16.02 -1.37
N HIS A 46 7.10 -15.88 -2.45
CA HIS A 46 7.90 -14.68 -2.69
C HIS A 46 7.05 -13.41 -2.84
N GLN A 47 5.82 -13.52 -3.36
CA GLN A 47 4.90 -12.40 -3.47
C GLN A 47 4.31 -11.99 -2.10
N LEU A 48 4.20 -12.91 -1.13
CA LEU A 48 3.84 -12.52 0.25
C LEU A 48 4.91 -11.65 0.88
N ILE A 49 6.18 -12.02 0.70
CA ILE A 49 7.30 -11.23 1.22
C ILE A 49 7.29 -9.85 0.57
N ARG A 50 7.05 -9.78 -0.75
CA ARG A 50 6.88 -8.51 -1.44
C ARG A 50 5.71 -7.69 -0.88
N ALA A 51 4.55 -8.31 -0.68
CA ALA A 51 3.38 -7.65 -0.08
C ALA A 51 3.69 -7.14 1.34
N HIS A 52 4.39 -7.94 2.16
CA HIS A 52 4.81 -7.57 3.50
C HIS A 52 5.67 -6.30 3.51
N ILE A 53 6.72 -6.29 2.67
CA ILE A 53 7.64 -5.15 2.54
C ILE A 53 6.87 -3.92 2.01
N ASP A 54 6.01 -4.11 1.01
CA ASP A 54 5.27 -3.01 0.42
C ASP A 54 4.28 -2.40 1.43
N TYR A 55 3.60 -3.20 2.26
CA TYR A 55 2.80 -2.66 3.37
C TYR A 55 3.64 -1.89 4.40
N MET A 56 4.88 -2.32 4.70
CA MET A 56 5.76 -1.52 5.57
C MET A 56 6.12 -0.19 4.94
N LEU A 57 6.43 -0.18 3.64
CA LEU A 57 6.75 1.05 2.91
C LEU A 57 5.53 1.98 2.87
N MET A 58 4.34 1.46 2.59
CA MET A 58 3.10 2.24 2.60
C MET A 58 2.80 2.82 3.99
N PHE A 59 3.08 2.08 5.07
CA PHE A 59 2.99 2.61 6.43
C PHE A 59 3.94 3.80 6.64
N ILE A 60 5.22 3.63 6.31
CA ILE A 60 6.23 4.69 6.47
C ILE A 60 5.85 5.92 5.65
N LEU A 61 5.39 5.73 4.42
CA LEU A 61 4.98 6.82 3.54
C LEU A 61 3.73 7.56 4.06
N LEU A 62 2.73 6.85 4.60
CA LEU A 62 1.55 7.48 5.21
C LEU A 62 1.91 8.28 6.46
N VAL A 63 2.79 7.74 7.31
CA VAL A 63 3.28 8.44 8.50
C VAL A 63 4.08 9.68 8.12
N ALA A 64 5.00 9.54 7.16
CA ALA A 64 5.75 10.67 6.61
C ALA A 64 4.80 11.71 6.00
N ALA A 65 3.77 11.28 5.26
CA ALA A 65 2.78 12.18 4.67
C ALA A 65 2.01 12.97 5.73
N PHE A 66 1.62 12.32 6.83
CA PHE A 66 0.99 12.97 7.98
C PHE A 66 1.92 14.02 8.61
N PHE A 67 3.16 13.66 8.92
CA PHE A 67 4.09 14.60 9.55
C PHE A 67 4.50 15.74 8.63
N LEU A 68 4.64 15.49 7.33
CA LEU A 68 4.97 16.55 6.36
C LEU A 68 3.82 17.53 6.21
N GLN A 69 2.57 17.06 6.11
CA GLN A 69 1.45 18.00 6.04
C GLN A 69 1.32 18.83 7.32
N GLU A 70 1.56 18.23 8.49
CA GLU A 70 1.47 18.92 9.78
C GLU A 70 2.62 19.92 9.95
N ARG A 71 3.85 19.51 9.63
CA ARG A 71 5.05 20.34 9.79
C ARG A 71 5.07 21.57 8.89
N PHE A 72 4.57 21.44 7.66
CA PHE A 72 4.57 22.49 6.65
C PHE A 72 3.20 23.14 6.47
N GLU A 73 2.24 22.84 7.36
CA GLU A 73 0.87 23.37 7.34
C GLU A 73 0.16 23.18 5.98
N ILE A 74 0.49 22.10 5.26
CA ILE A 74 -0.08 21.79 3.95
C ILE A 74 -1.50 21.27 4.14
N VAL A 75 -2.49 22.02 3.67
CA VAL A 75 -3.88 21.61 3.71
C VAL A 75 -4.15 20.61 2.58
N LEU A 76 -4.25 19.33 2.93
CA LEU A 76 -4.60 18.28 1.98
C LEU A 76 -6.10 18.24 1.70
N PRO A 77 -6.53 18.34 0.42
CA PRO A 77 -7.91 18.10 0.04
C PRO A 77 -8.35 16.67 0.39
N SER A 78 -9.64 16.48 0.73
CA SER A 78 -10.18 15.18 1.14
C SER A 78 -9.97 14.08 0.10
N TRP A 79 -10.04 14.43 -1.19
CA TRP A 79 -9.80 13.46 -2.27
C TRP A 79 -8.35 12.95 -2.28
N VAL A 80 -7.37 13.79 -1.93
CA VAL A 80 -5.95 13.38 -1.83
C VAL A 80 -5.76 12.43 -0.67
N ILE A 81 -6.37 12.72 0.48
CA ILE A 81 -6.34 11.83 1.66
C ILE A 81 -6.92 10.46 1.30
N VAL A 82 -8.06 10.43 0.59
CA VAL A 82 -8.67 9.18 0.13
C VAL A 82 -7.74 8.43 -0.83
N LEU A 83 -7.12 9.10 -1.80
CA LEU A 83 -6.18 8.47 -2.72
C LEU A 83 -4.95 7.89 -2.01
N LEU A 84 -4.39 8.62 -1.05
CA LEU A 84 -3.29 8.14 -0.20
C LEU A 84 -3.69 6.87 0.56
N CYS A 85 -4.85 6.88 1.23
CA CYS A 85 -5.31 5.73 2.01
C CYS A 85 -5.62 4.52 1.14
N VAL A 86 -6.43 4.71 0.08
CA VAL A 86 -6.83 3.63 -0.83
C VAL A 86 -5.61 3.08 -1.56
N GLY A 87 -4.75 3.95 -2.10
CA GLY A 87 -3.53 3.55 -2.78
C GLY A 87 -2.60 2.74 -1.88
N SER A 88 -2.42 3.19 -0.64
CA SER A 88 -1.55 2.52 0.34
C SER A 88 -2.04 1.13 0.77
N LEU A 89 -3.36 0.90 0.75
CA LEU A 89 -3.93 -0.42 1.05
C LEU A 89 -3.95 -1.33 -0.18
N TYR A 90 -4.35 -0.78 -1.33
CA TYR A 90 -4.63 -1.56 -2.53
C TYR A 90 -3.36 -1.97 -3.27
N ASN A 91 -2.31 -1.14 -3.18
CA ASN A 91 -1.04 -1.42 -3.84
C ASN A 91 -0.40 -2.73 -3.32
N PRO A 92 -0.13 -2.90 -2.00
CA PRO A 92 0.40 -4.16 -1.49
C PRO A 92 -0.58 -5.34 -1.60
N PHE A 93 -1.90 -5.06 -1.58
CA PHE A 93 -2.94 -6.07 -1.72
C PHE A 93 -2.86 -6.81 -3.06
N GLY A 94 -2.46 -6.12 -4.14
CA GLY A 94 -2.19 -6.73 -5.43
C GLY A 94 -1.19 -7.88 -5.34
N PHE A 95 -0.13 -7.74 -4.54
CA PHE A 95 0.85 -8.80 -4.34
C PHE A 95 0.31 -9.99 -3.53
N ILE A 96 -0.63 -9.77 -2.60
CA ILE A 96 -1.35 -10.87 -1.94
C ILE A 96 -2.17 -11.65 -2.96
N ILE A 97 -2.89 -10.97 -3.86
CA ILE A 97 -3.64 -11.64 -4.92
C ILE A 97 -2.71 -12.46 -5.81
N LEU A 98 -1.56 -11.91 -6.20
CA LEU A 98 -0.56 -12.62 -6.99
C LEU A 98 0.07 -13.80 -6.24
N ALA A 99 0.16 -13.73 -4.91
CA ALA A 99 0.63 -14.84 -4.09
C ALA A 99 -0.33 -16.03 -4.13
N ILE A 100 -1.64 -15.77 -4.16
CA ILE A 100 -2.71 -16.78 -4.23
C ILE A 100 -2.87 -17.29 -5.66
N LYS A 101 -2.90 -16.37 -6.63
CA LYS A 101 -3.13 -16.63 -8.05
C LYS A 101 -1.94 -16.14 -8.89
N PRO A 102 -0.82 -16.87 -8.90
CA PRO A 102 0.39 -16.46 -9.60
C PRO A 102 0.21 -16.37 -11.12
N GLU A 103 -0.80 -17.05 -11.67
CA GLU A 103 -1.17 -16.97 -13.09
C GLU A 103 -1.52 -15.54 -13.54
N LEU A 104 -2.01 -14.71 -12.61
CA LEU A 104 -2.31 -13.30 -12.87
C LEU A 104 -1.06 -12.42 -13.00
N ALA A 105 0.12 -12.93 -12.63
CA ALA A 105 1.38 -12.19 -12.74
C ALA A 105 1.84 -11.99 -14.20
N ASN A 106 1.33 -12.81 -15.13
CA ASN A 106 1.53 -12.65 -16.57
C ASN A 106 0.22 -12.22 -17.24
N PRO A 107 -0.17 -10.93 -17.12
CA PRO A 107 -1.39 -10.42 -17.72
C PRO A 107 -1.29 -10.49 -19.25
N LYS A 108 -2.05 -11.42 -19.84
CA LYS A 108 -2.07 -11.66 -21.29
C LYS A 108 -2.96 -10.67 -22.04
N THR A 109 -3.96 -10.11 -21.37
CA THR A 109 -4.89 -9.15 -21.97
C THR A 109 -4.61 -7.71 -21.54
N PHE A 110 -4.98 -6.75 -22.39
CA PHE A 110 -4.87 -5.33 -22.10
C PHE A 110 -5.65 -4.93 -20.83
N ALA A 111 -6.82 -5.55 -20.61
CA ALA A 111 -7.65 -5.32 -19.42
C ALA A 111 -6.93 -5.70 -18.12
N ASP A 112 -6.16 -6.78 -18.11
CA ASP A 112 -5.42 -7.21 -16.91
C ASP A 112 -4.21 -6.30 -16.63
N LYS A 113 -3.53 -5.83 -17.67
CA LYS A 113 -2.49 -4.80 -17.54
C LYS A 113 -3.05 -3.48 -17.01
N ALA A 114 -4.22 -3.07 -17.51
CA ALA A 114 -4.91 -1.87 -17.07
C ALA A 114 -5.30 -1.96 -15.60
N LYS A 115 -5.89 -3.08 -15.14
CA LYS A 115 -6.24 -3.27 -13.71
C LYS A 115 -5.03 -3.13 -12.78
N THR A 116 -3.89 -3.72 -13.16
CA THR A 116 -2.65 -3.63 -12.39
C THR A 116 -2.16 -2.19 -12.32
N LEU A 117 -2.11 -1.47 -13.46
CA LEU A 117 -1.71 -0.06 -13.51
C LEU A 117 -2.66 0.84 -12.72
N LEU A 118 -3.97 0.63 -12.84
CA LEU A 118 -5.00 1.35 -12.09
C LEU A 118 -4.86 1.15 -10.58
N GLY A 119 -4.32 0.01 -10.12
CA GLY A 119 -4.04 -0.23 -8.70
C GLY A 119 -2.93 0.66 -8.13
N PHE A 120 -1.96 1.06 -8.95
CA PHE A 120 -0.87 1.96 -8.54
C PHE A 120 -1.25 3.44 -8.63
N LEU A 121 -2.20 3.79 -9.50
CA LEU A 121 -2.57 5.20 -9.75
C LEU A 121 -2.96 5.99 -8.50
N PRO A 122 -3.79 5.47 -7.57
CA PRO A 122 -4.19 6.24 -6.39
C PRO A 122 -2.99 6.60 -5.51
N ALA A 123 -2.06 5.67 -5.29
CA ALA A 123 -0.85 5.94 -4.52
C ALA A 123 0.01 7.00 -5.22
N THR A 124 0.24 6.84 -6.54
CA THR A 124 1.05 7.79 -7.33
C THR A 124 0.45 9.20 -7.31
N LEU A 125 -0.85 9.33 -7.51
CA LEU A 125 -1.52 10.64 -7.50
C LEU A 125 -1.55 11.25 -6.09
N GLY A 126 -1.83 10.45 -5.06
CA GLY A 126 -1.88 10.91 -3.68
C GLY A 126 -0.52 11.42 -3.19
N TYR A 127 0.51 10.57 -3.29
CA TYR A 127 1.87 10.94 -2.86
C TYR A 127 2.48 12.01 -3.76
N GLY A 128 2.26 11.92 -5.08
CA GLY A 128 2.73 12.92 -6.04
C GLY A 128 2.19 14.30 -5.75
N TYR A 129 0.88 14.42 -5.47
CA TYR A 129 0.27 15.70 -5.10
C TYR A 129 0.93 16.30 -3.84
N LEU A 130 1.08 15.50 -2.79
CA LEU A 130 1.69 15.97 -1.54
C LEU A 130 3.14 16.44 -1.75
N MET A 131 3.94 15.71 -2.54
CA MET A 131 5.32 16.11 -2.81
C MET A 131 5.41 17.38 -3.65
N ILE A 132 4.52 17.57 -4.63
CA ILE A 132 4.45 18.82 -5.40
C ILE A 132 4.07 19.98 -4.47
N ALA A 133 3.06 19.82 -3.63
CA ALA A 133 2.65 20.83 -2.65
C ALA A 133 3.79 21.19 -1.67
N LEU A 134 4.55 20.19 -1.22
CA LEU A 134 5.72 20.38 -0.37
C LEU A 134 6.81 21.18 -1.08
N ILE A 135 7.15 20.84 -2.33
CA ILE A 135 8.13 21.59 -3.12
C ILE A 135 7.67 23.04 -3.30
N SER A 136 6.40 23.28 -3.62
CA SER A 136 5.84 24.63 -3.73
C SER A 136 5.95 25.42 -2.42
N THR A 137 5.76 24.76 -1.28
CA THR A 137 5.87 25.39 0.05
C THR A 137 7.31 25.69 0.46
N LEU A 138 8.29 24.91 -0.04
CA LEU A 138 9.71 25.11 0.27
C LEU A 138 10.38 26.19 -0.59
N ILE A 139 9.88 26.41 -1.81
CA ILE A 139 10.48 27.35 -2.78
C ILE A 139 9.75 28.70 -2.79
N GLY A 140 8.46 28.72 -2.44
CA GLY A 140 7.64 29.93 -2.33
C GLY A 140 7.82 30.62 -0.99
#